data_AF-V6JF29-F1
#
_entry.id   AF-V6JF29-F1
#
_cell.length_a   1.000
_cell.length_b   1.000
_cell.length_c   1.000
_cell.angle_alpha   90.00
_cell.angle_beta   90.00
_cell.angle_gamma   90.00
#
_symmetry.space_group_name_H-M   'P 1'
#
loop_
_entity.id
_entity.type
_entity.pdbx_description
1 polymer ?
#
loop_
_entity_poly.entity_id
_entity_poly.type
_entity_poly.pdbx_seq_one_letter_code
_entity_poly.pdbx_strand_id
1 'polypeptide(L)' 'MLSYAVYQRGAMALQALRERIGDSAFFKLLPTWTKLHRYSNADTTDFIHLADKISGQQLGDLFQKWLFTRGKPTL' A
#
# COMPACT_ATOMS: atom_id res chain seq x y z
N MET A 1 3.09 17.53 -15.35
CA MET A 1 4.31 16.78 -15.01
C MET A 1 3.98 15.96 -13.76
N LEU A 2 3.85 14.63 -13.85
CA LEU A 2 3.58 13.77 -12.70
C LEU A 2 4.69 13.99 -11.67
N SER A 3 4.38 14.70 -10.60
CA SER A 3 5.38 15.32 -9.73
C SER A 3 6.20 14.25 -9.01
N TYR A 4 7.53 14.45 -8.94
CA TYR A 4 8.51 13.60 -8.25
C TYR A 4 8.06 13.13 -6.84
N ALA A 5 7.24 13.94 -6.17
CA ALA A 5 6.61 13.65 -4.89
C ALA A 5 5.68 12.42 -4.89
N VAL A 6 4.98 12.12 -5.98
CA VAL A 6 4.07 10.95 -6.07
C VAL A 6 4.88 9.65 -6.15
N TYR A 7 5.99 9.66 -6.90
CA TYR A 7 6.88 8.50 -7.01
C TYR A 7 7.63 8.22 -5.72
N GLN A 8 8.18 9.25 -5.08
CA GLN A 8 8.84 9.07 -3.78
C GLN A 8 7.85 8.65 -2.69
N ARG A 9 6.67 9.28 -2.64
CA ARG A 9 5.68 8.99 -1.60
C ARG A 9 5.02 7.62 -1.80
N GLY A 10 4.76 7.22 -3.04
CA GLY A 10 4.29 5.88 -3.37
C GLY A 10 5.31 4.81 -2.98
N ALA A 11 6.58 4.99 -3.33
CA ALA A 11 7.65 4.08 -2.92
C ALA A 11 7.83 4.02 -1.39
N MET A 12 7.80 5.17 -0.70
CA MET A 12 7.85 5.23 0.76
C MET A 12 6.64 4.58 1.43
N ALA A 13 5.43 4.73 0.86
CA ALA A 13 4.24 4.07 1.38
C ALA A 13 4.34 2.54 1.27
N LEU A 14 4.88 2.03 0.15
CA LEU A 14 5.14 0.59 -0.02
C LEU A 14 6.24 0.09 0.93
N GLN A 15 7.29 0.88 1.16
CA GLN A 15 8.33 0.53 2.13
C GLN A 15 7.78 0.52 3.57
N ALA A 16 7.00 1.53 3.96
CA ALA A 16 6.35 1.57 5.27
C ALA A 16 5.34 0.42 5.45
N LEU A 17 4.63 0.05 4.38
CA LEU A 17 3.77 -1.12 4.37
C LEU A 17 4.59 -2.40 4.61
N ARG A 18 5.70 -2.58 3.88
CA ARG A 18 6.60 -3.73 4.05
C ARG A 18 7.13 -3.83 5.48
N GLU A 19 7.57 -2.72 6.07
CA GLU A 19 8.02 -2.67 7.47
C GLU A 19 6.91 -3.04 8.45
N ARG A 20 5.65 -2.67 8.16
CA ARG A 20 4.50 -2.96 9.04
C ARG A 20 4.02 -4.40 8.98
N ILE A 21 3.90 -4.98 7.77
CA ILE A 21 3.34 -6.33 7.57
C ILE A 21 4.42 -7.42 7.50
N GLY A 22 5.68 -7.02 7.38
CA GLY A 22 6.82 -7.92 7.22
C GLY A 22 6.99 -8.44 5.79
N ASP A 23 8.20 -8.92 5.51
CA ASP A 23 8.61 -9.34 4.17
C ASP A 23 7.76 -10.47 3.61
N SER A 24 7.44 -11.49 4.42
CA SER A 24 6.65 -12.65 3.97
C SER A 24 5.26 -12.24 3.49
N ALA A 25 4.55 -11.41 4.25
CA ALA A 25 3.24 -10.92 3.87
C ALA A 25 3.33 -9.97 2.66
N PHE A 26 4.34 -9.09 2.62
CA PHE A 26 4.55 -8.16 1.52
C PHE A 26 4.81 -8.85 0.18
N PHE A 27 5.72 -9.82 0.16
CA PHE A 27 6.03 -10.59 -1.06
C PHE A 27 4.92 -11.57 -1.44
N LYS A 28 3.99 -11.88 -0.53
CA LYS A 28 2.74 -12.59 -0.87
C LYS A 28 1.68 -11.63 -1.43
N LEU A 29 1.60 -10.40 -0.93
CA LEU A 29 0.62 -9.39 -1.31
C LEU A 29 0.75 -8.97 -2.77
N LEU A 30 1.93 -8.54 -3.22
CA LEU A 30 2.11 -7.97 -4.57
C LEU A 30 1.75 -8.94 -5.72
N PRO A 31 2.19 -10.22 -5.71
CA PRO A 31 1.80 -11.18 -6.73
C PRO A 31 0.31 -11.55 -6.63
N THR A 32 -0.25 -11.58 -5.42
CA THR A 32 -1.68 -11.87 -5.21
C THR A 32 -2.56 -10.76 -5.77
N TRP A 33 -2.21 -9.50 -5.50
CA TRP A 33 -2.89 -8.33 -6.03
C TRP A 33 -2.92 -8.32 -7.57
N THR A 34 -1.76 -8.48 -8.19
CA THR A 34 -1.63 -8.51 -9.65
C THR A 34 -2.37 -9.68 -10.29
N LYS A 35 -2.43 -10.84 -9.62
CA LYS A 35 -3.18 -12.01 -10.10
C LYS A 35 -4.69 -11.80 -10.00
N LEU A 36 -5.18 -11.22 -8.89
CA LEU A 36 -6.61 -11.01 -8.64
C LEU A 36 -7.22 -9.99 -9.59
N HIS A 37 -6.49 -8.92 -9.90
CA HIS A 37 -7.00 -7.82 -10.74
C HIS A 37 -6.42 -7.85 -12.15
N ARG A 38 -5.87 -8.99 -12.58
CA ARG A 38 -5.42 -9.17 -13.96
C ARG A 38 -6.64 -9.07 -14.88
N TYR A 39 -6.60 -8.14 -15.84
CA TYR A 39 -7.70 -7.85 -16.77
C TYR A 39 -8.96 -7.20 -16.14
N SER A 40 -8.83 -6.62 -14.94
CA SER A 40 -9.89 -5.87 -14.28
C SER A 40 -9.38 -4.51 -13.78
N ASN A 41 -10.30 -3.63 -13.40
CA ASN A 41 -9.99 -2.43 -12.64
C ASN A 41 -10.03 -2.76 -11.14
N ALA A 42 -9.21 -2.06 -10.36
CA ALA A 42 -9.16 -2.16 -8.92
C ALA A 42 -8.88 -0.77 -8.35
N ASP A 43 -9.42 -0.47 -7.17
CA ASP A 43 -9.15 0.80 -6.50
C ASP A 43 -8.18 0.64 -5.32
N THR A 44 -7.89 1.75 -4.64
CA THR A 44 -6.97 1.73 -3.49
C THR A 44 -7.58 1.00 -2.30
N THR A 45 -8.90 1.06 -2.11
CA THR A 45 -9.61 0.38 -1.02
C THR A 45 -9.48 -1.14 -1.15
N ASP A 46 -9.61 -1.67 -2.36
CA ASP A 46 -9.39 -3.08 -2.66
C ASP A 46 -7.97 -3.53 -2.24
N PHE A 47 -6.96 -2.71 -2.50
CA PHE A 47 -5.58 -3.00 -2.13
C PHE A 47 -5.39 -3.04 -0.62
N ILE A 48 -5.98 -2.08 0.09
CA ILE A 48 -5.93 -2.01 1.56
C ILE A 48 -6.59 -3.25 2.15
N HIS A 49 -7.77 -3.63 1.67
CA HIS A 49 -8.48 -4.83 2.15
C HIS A 49 -7.68 -6.12 1.91
N LEU A 50 -7.03 -6.25 0.76
CA LEU A 50 -6.18 -7.41 0.49
C LEU A 50 -4.96 -7.44 1.41
N ALA A 51 -4.34 -6.28 1.66
CA ALA A 51 -3.22 -6.15 2.59
C ALA A 51 -3.62 -6.50 4.02
N ASP A 52 -4.79 -6.04 4.48
CA ASP A 52 -5.35 -6.38 5.80
C ASP A 52 -5.57 -7.89 5.92
N LYS A 53 -6.18 -8.51 4.90
CA LYS A 53 -6.45 -9.95 4.88
C LYS A 53 -5.18 -10.80 4.89
N ILE A 54 -4.15 -10.40 4.15
CA ILE A 54 -2.89 -11.15 4.06
C ILE A 54 -2.03 -10.96 5.30
N SER A 55 -2.02 -9.76 5.88
CA SER A 55 -1.21 -9.44 7.06
C SER A 55 -1.88 -9.78 8.39
N GLY A 56 -3.22 -9.90 8.41
CA GLY A 56 -4.00 -10.03 9.64
C GLY A 56 -4.04 -8.76 10.48
N GLN A 57 -3.60 -7.62 9.94
CA GLN A 57 -3.56 -6.32 10.62
C GLN A 57 -4.59 -5.37 10.02
N GLN A 58 -5.03 -4.38 10.80
CA GLN A 58 -5.78 -3.23 10.27
C GLN A 58 -4.79 -2.15 9.82
N LEU A 59 -4.72 -1.89 8.51
CA LEU A 59 -3.75 -0.97 7.91
C LEU A 59 -4.36 0.38 7.50
N GLY A 60 -5.65 0.60 7.77
CA GLY A 60 -6.36 1.83 7.44
C GLY A 60 -5.59 3.09 7.84
N ASP A 61 -5.07 3.14 9.08
CA ASP A 61 -4.31 4.30 9.58
C ASP A 61 -2.99 4.54 8.83
N LEU A 62 -2.32 3.47 8.39
CA LEU A 62 -1.08 3.56 7.61
C LEU A 62 -1.39 4.21 6.27
N PHE A 63 -2.42 3.74 5.56
CA PHE A 63 -2.79 4.31 4.28
C PHE A 63 -3.41 5.70 4.41
N GLN A 64 -4.12 6.00 5.50
CA GLN A 64 -4.58 7.35 5.82
C GLN A 64 -3.40 8.32 5.94
N LYS A 65 -2.38 7.95 6.72
CA LYS A 65 -1.17 8.75 6.93
C LYS A 65 -0.38 8.97 5.64
N TRP A 66 -0.26 7.94 4.80
CA TRP A 66 0.61 7.96 3.63
C TRP A 66 -0.06 8.36 2.31
N LEU A 67 -1.37 8.16 2.14
CA LEU A 67 -2.09 8.45 0.89
C LEU A 67 -3.03 9.64 1.00
N PHE A 68 -3.78 9.75 2.11
CA PHE A 68 -4.90 10.69 2.20
C PHE A 68 -4.58 12.00 2.94
N THR A 69 -3.55 12.02 3.79
CA THR A 69 -3.08 13.27 4.44
C THR A 69 -2.23 14.11 3.48
N ARG A 70 -2.39 15.44 3.47
CA ARG A 70 -1.54 16.35 2.68
C ARG A 70 -0.26 16.68 3.47
N GLY A 71 0.91 16.45 2.89
CA GLY A 71 2.22 16.67 3.53
C GLY A 71 2.96 15.38 3.88
N LYS A 72 4.29 15.46 4.06
CA LYS A 72 5.13 14.32 4.45
C LYS A 72 4.79 13.93 5.90
N PRO A 73 4.45 12.68 6.19
CA PRO A 73 4.27 12.26 7.56
C PRO A 73 5.58 12.43 8.34
N THR A 74 5.51 13.06 9.50
CA THR A 74 6.61 13.06 10.45
C THR A 74 6.83 11.62 10.91
N LEU A 75 8.10 11.19 10.86
CA LEU A 75 8.59 9.90 11.34
C LEU A 75 8.30 9.78 12.84
#